data_AF-A0A4Y9YIH6-F1
#
_entry.id   AF-A0A4Y9YIH6-F1
#
_cell.length_a   1.000
_cell.length_b   1.000
_cell.length_c   1.000
_cell.angle_alpha   90.00
_cell.angle_beta   90.00
_cell.angle_gamma   90.00
#
_symmetry.space_group_name_H-M   'P 1'
#
loop_
_entity.id
_entity.type
_entity.pdbx_description
1 polymer ?
#
loop_
_entity_poly.entity_id
_entity_poly.type
_entity_poly.pdbx_seq_one_letter_code
_entity_poly.pdbx_strand_id
1 'polypeptide(L)'
;MSNTDFETAVTQEEAYLRKVHPTADDIPGCMTLFDDFLSCNIVGKQLTSLYRYGHMSVCGPKLAEFKFCMSLKGLHPEERRDAWIRRRAEWWARRRLEKSSEDVWDVRAEPLKDFPPERTYIPSGTGSTLE
;
A
#
# COMPACT_ATOMS: atom_id res chain seq x y z
N MET A 1 -8.33 12.57 -14.74
CA MET A 1 -7.39 13.29 -13.86
C MET A 1 -8.17 14.00 -12.77
N SER A 2 -8.25 13.43 -11.57
CA SER A 2 -8.78 14.17 -10.42
C SER A 2 -7.82 15.32 -10.14
N ASN A 3 -8.29 16.55 -10.37
CA ASN A 3 -7.51 17.76 -10.19
C ASN A 3 -7.45 18.11 -8.69
N THR A 4 -7.01 17.16 -7.86
CA THR A 4 -6.90 17.36 -6.41
C THR A 4 -5.51 17.87 -6.08
N ASP A 5 -5.44 19.09 -5.56
CA ASP A 5 -4.18 19.69 -5.09
C ASP A 5 -3.57 18.85 -3.96
N PHE A 6 -2.24 18.74 -3.91
CA PHE A 6 -1.54 17.93 -2.92
C PHE A 6 -1.92 18.28 -1.49
N GLU A 7 -2.06 19.57 -1.17
CA GLU A 7 -2.45 20.03 0.16
C GLU A 7 -3.85 19.54 0.55
N THR A 8 -4.80 19.57 -0.38
CA THR A 8 -6.16 19.06 -0.14
C THR A 8 -6.17 17.56 0.15
N ALA A 9 -5.34 16.79 -0.57
CA ALA A 9 -5.17 15.37 -0.33
C ALA A 9 -4.54 15.11 1.06
N VAL A 10 -3.53 15.88 1.46
CA VAL A 10 -2.92 15.76 2.80
C VAL A 10 -3.94 16.04 3.90
N THR A 11 -4.75 17.11 3.79
CA THR A 11 -5.79 17.43 4.79
C THR A 11 -6.85 16.34 4.88
N GLN A 12 -7.26 15.76 3.75
CA GLN A 12 -8.21 14.64 3.72
C GLN A 12 -7.64 13.40 4.42
N GLU A 13 -6.39 13.03 4.11
CA GLU A 13 -5.71 11.89 4.74
C GLU A 13 -5.47 12.12 6.23
N GLU A 14 -5.11 13.33 6.64
CA GLU A 14 -4.96 13.68 8.05
C GLU A 14 -6.28 13.52 8.82
N ALA A 15 -7.38 14.05 8.27
CA ALA A 15 -8.70 13.93 8.87
C ALA A 15 -9.17 12.46 8.98
N TYR A 16 -8.79 11.62 8.02
CA TYR A 16 -9.03 10.19 8.07
C TYR A 16 -8.17 9.49 9.14
N LEU A 17 -6.86 9.73 9.14
CA LEU A 17 -5.92 9.12 10.09
C LEU A 17 -6.21 9.50 11.54
N ARG A 18 -6.66 10.74 11.80
CA ARG A 18 -7.11 11.16 13.13
C ARG A 18 -8.31 10.36 13.65
N LYS A 19 -9.19 9.90 12.74
CA LYS A 19 -10.33 9.03 13.09
C LYS A 19 -9.90 7.58 13.32
N VAL A 20 -8.94 7.09 12.54
CA VAL A 20 -8.42 5.70 12.65
C VAL A 20 -7.55 5.52 13.89
N HIS A 21 -6.75 6.54 14.24
CA HIS A 21 -5.85 6.54 15.38
C HIS A 21 -6.27 7.63 16.37
N PRO A 22 -7.33 7.41 17.17
CA PRO A 22 -7.86 8.42 18.09
C PRO A 22 -6.92 8.72 19.27
N THR A 23 -6.11 7.76 19.71
CA THR A 23 -5.24 7.90 20.90
C THR A 23 -3.75 7.79 20.55
N ALA A 24 -2.89 8.26 21.45
CA ALA A 24 -1.43 8.15 21.28
C ALA A 24 -0.90 6.71 21.31
N ASP A 25 -1.62 5.78 21.93
CA ASP A 25 -1.24 4.36 22.03
C ASP A 25 -1.50 3.59 20.72
N ASP A 26 -2.32 4.13 19.82
CA ASP A 26 -2.65 3.52 18.52
C ASP A 26 -1.50 3.63 17.49
N ILE A 27 -0.40 4.29 17.84
CA ILE A 27 0.75 4.54 16.98
C ILE A 27 1.88 3.57 17.30
N PRO A 28 2.57 3.02 16.27
CA PRO A 28 3.67 2.08 16.50
C PRO A 28 4.80 2.72 17.31
N GLY A 29 5.29 2.00 18.30
CA GLY A 29 6.47 2.38 19.07
C GLY A 29 7.76 2.34 18.24
N CYS A 30 8.82 2.98 18.70
CA CYS A 30 10.08 3.00 17.95
C CYS A 30 10.73 1.61 17.85
N MET A 31 10.54 0.74 18.85
CA MET A 31 11.04 -0.64 18.79
C MET A 31 10.29 -1.47 17.76
N THR A 32 8.97 -1.31 17.63
CA THR A 32 8.22 -2.04 16.60
C THR A 32 8.64 -1.61 15.20
N LEU A 33 8.96 -0.31 15.00
CA LEU A 33 9.50 0.19 13.73
C LEU A 33 10.93 -0.32 13.45
N PHE A 34 11.71 -0.55 14.50
CA PHE A 34 13.04 -1.16 14.38
C PHE A 34 12.96 -2.63 13.99
N ASP A 35 12.08 -3.40 14.63
CA ASP A 35 11.83 -4.81 14.29
C ASP A 35 11.32 -4.95 12.85
N ASP A 36 10.47 -4.03 12.41
CA ASP A 36 10.02 -3.90 11.02
C ASP A 36 11.20 -3.70 10.04
N PHE A 37 12.16 -2.85 10.39
CA PHE A 37 13.35 -2.64 9.59
C PHE A 37 14.24 -3.89 9.55
N LEU A 38 14.49 -4.52 10.69
CA LEU A 38 15.29 -5.74 10.76
C LEU A 38 14.64 -6.88 9.98
N SER A 39 13.33 -7.09 10.15
CA SER A 39 12.58 -8.15 9.48
C SER A 39 12.67 -8.05 7.95
N CYS A 40 12.71 -6.83 7.41
CA CYS A 40 12.94 -6.59 5.99
C CYS A 40 14.34 -7.07 5.54
N ASN A 41 15.37 -6.88 6.36
CA ASN A 41 16.76 -7.23 6.01
C ASN A 41 17.10 -8.72 6.23
N ILE A 42 16.19 -9.51 6.81
CA ILE A 42 16.42 -10.94 7.02
C ILE A 42 16.60 -11.64 5.65
N VAL A 43 17.67 -12.44 5.55
CA VAL A 43 18.06 -13.16 4.32
C VAL A 43 16.91 -13.96 3.71
N GLY A 44 16.11 -14.67 4.53
CA GLY A 44 14.97 -15.45 4.04
C GLY A 44 13.88 -14.60 3.37
N LYS A 45 13.59 -13.40 3.90
CA LYS A 45 12.63 -12.46 3.29
C LYS A 45 13.17 -11.88 2.00
N GLN A 46 14.46 -11.56 1.99
CA GLN A 46 15.17 -11.06 0.82
C GLN A 46 15.20 -12.09 -0.32
N LEU A 47 15.47 -13.37 -0.02
CA LEU A 47 15.41 -14.45 -1.02
C LEU A 47 14.00 -14.62 -1.60
N THR A 48 12.97 -14.50 -0.75
CA THR A 48 11.57 -14.55 -1.21
C THR A 48 11.24 -13.38 -2.14
N SER A 49 11.73 -12.18 -1.82
CA SER A 49 11.57 -10.99 -2.69
C SER A 49 12.27 -11.19 -4.03
N LEU A 50 13.51 -11.71 -4.00
CA LEU A 50 14.28 -12.00 -5.20
C LEU A 50 13.56 -13.02 -6.10
N TYR A 51 13.03 -14.09 -5.52
CA TYR A 51 12.26 -15.09 -6.25
C TYR A 51 10.97 -14.53 -6.87
N ARG A 52 10.20 -13.70 -6.13
CA ARG A 52 8.91 -13.18 -6.61
C ARG A 52 9.00 -12.01 -7.57
N TYR A 53 9.95 -11.11 -7.33
CA TYR A 53 10.02 -9.81 -8.00
C TYR A 53 11.34 -9.57 -8.75
N GLY A 54 12.30 -10.50 -8.69
CA GLY A 54 13.58 -10.39 -9.37
C GLY A 54 14.55 -9.39 -8.75
N HIS A 55 14.24 -8.83 -7.57
CA HIS A 55 15.12 -7.90 -6.87
C HIS A 55 14.99 -8.02 -5.34
N MET A 56 16.05 -7.61 -4.66
CA MET A 56 16.09 -7.50 -3.20
C MET A 56 15.10 -6.43 -2.74
N SER A 57 14.43 -6.67 -1.62
CA SER A 57 13.42 -5.74 -1.10
C SER A 57 14.08 -4.45 -0.59
N VAL A 58 13.45 -3.31 -0.89
CA VAL A 58 13.95 -1.97 -0.54
C VAL A 58 13.58 -1.64 0.91
N CYS A 59 14.53 -1.81 1.83
CA CYS A 59 14.30 -1.58 3.27
C CYS A 59 14.58 -0.15 3.76
N GLY A 60 15.11 0.73 2.90
CA GLY A 60 15.44 2.12 3.25
C GLY A 60 14.30 2.93 3.88
N PRO A 61 13.06 2.88 3.34
CA PRO A 61 11.92 3.58 3.93
C PRO A 61 11.60 3.16 5.37
N LYS A 62 11.75 1.87 5.69
CA LYS A 62 11.53 1.35 7.06
C LYS A 62 12.54 1.93 8.05
N LEU A 63 13.80 2.06 7.63
CA LEU A 63 14.82 2.73 8.44
C LEU A 63 14.51 4.22 8.66
N ALA A 64 13.97 4.90 7.65
CA ALA A 64 13.58 6.30 7.75
C ALA A 64 12.42 6.52 8.73
N GLU A 65 11.49 5.58 8.83
CA GLU A 65 10.42 5.60 9.85
C GLU A 65 11.00 5.43 11.26
N PHE A 66 11.92 4.47 11.45
CA PHE A 66 12.60 4.29 12.72
C PHE A 66 13.38 5.54 13.17
N LYS A 67 14.19 6.11 12.27
CA LYS A 67 14.95 7.34 12.54
C LYS A 67 14.04 8.52 12.91
N PHE A 68 12.90 8.62 12.25
CA PHE A 68 11.92 9.65 12.57
C PHE A 68 11.30 9.44 13.96
N CYS A 69 10.88 8.23 14.29
CA CYS A 69 10.39 7.93 15.65
C CYS A 69 11.42 8.29 16.72
N MET A 70 12.69 7.94 16.48
CA MET A 70 13.79 8.27 17.39
C MET A 70 13.99 9.79 17.54
N SER A 71 13.80 10.57 16.47
CA SER A 71 13.88 12.03 16.53
C SER A 71 12.76 12.67 17.37
N LEU A 72 11.61 12.00 17.51
CA LEU A 72 10.44 12.47 18.26
C LEU A 72 10.42 11.99 19.72
N LYS A 73 11.42 11.22 20.19
CA LYS A 73 11.40 10.57 21.51
C LYS A 73 11.23 11.55 22.68
N GLY A 74 11.66 12.81 22.54
CA GLY A 74 11.57 13.84 23.58
C GLY A 74 10.23 14.59 23.64
N LEU A 75 9.32 14.37 22.69
CA LEU A 75 8.04 15.08 22.61
C LEU A 75 6.95 14.40 23.45
N HIS A 76 5.91 15.16 23.80
CA HIS A 76 4.74 14.63 24.49
C HIS A 76 4.04 13.55 23.61
N PRO A 77 3.45 12.47 24.19
CA PRO A 77 2.73 11.45 23.43
C PRO A 77 1.75 11.99 22.36
N GLU A 78 0.97 13.01 22.69
CA GLU A 78 0.05 13.63 21.71
C GLU A 78 0.79 14.38 20.57
N GLU A 79 1.89 15.08 20.88
CA GLU A 79 2.69 15.76 19.85
C GLU A 79 3.40 14.76 18.93
N ARG A 80 3.87 13.63 19.49
CA ARG A 80 4.42 12.52 18.71
C ARG A 80 3.36 11.95 17.77
N ARG A 81 2.12 11.84 18.26
CA ARG A 81 0.97 11.40 17.47
C ARG A 81 0.68 12.34 16.32
N ASP A 82 0.56 13.64 16.59
CA ASP A 82 0.29 14.64 15.54
C ASP A 82 1.40 14.65 14.47
N ALA A 83 2.67 14.61 14.88
CA ALA A 83 3.80 14.56 13.96
C ALA A 83 3.81 13.29 13.10
N TRP A 84 3.48 12.14 13.69
CA TRP A 84 3.37 10.87 12.97
C TRP A 84 2.20 10.89 11.98
N ILE A 85 1.01 11.34 12.40
CA ILE A 85 -0.17 11.45 11.54
C ILE A 85 0.14 12.33 10.33
N ARG A 86 0.75 13.50 10.54
CA ARG A 86 1.08 14.43 9.45
C ARG A 86 2.01 13.80 8.42
N ARG A 87 3.12 13.20 8.87
CA ARG A 87 4.06 12.51 7.98
C ARG A 87 3.38 11.36 7.22
N ARG A 88 2.48 10.64 7.90
CA ARG A 88 1.74 9.52 7.29
C ARG A 88 0.73 10.00 6.27
N ALA A 89 0.05 11.11 6.52
CA ALA A 89 -0.85 11.77 5.59
C ALA A 89 -0.10 12.23 4.33
N GLU A 90 1.07 12.86 4.48
CA GLU A 90 1.93 13.23 3.35
C GLU A 90 2.35 12.02 2.51
N TRP A 91 2.69 10.90 3.16
CA TRP A 91 3.04 9.66 2.46
C TRP A 91 1.87 9.09 1.65
N TRP A 92 0.67 9.04 2.25
CA TRP A 92 -0.54 8.58 1.55
C TRP A 92 -0.95 9.52 0.43
N ALA A 93 -0.89 10.83 0.65
CA ALA A 93 -1.21 11.83 -0.36
C ALA A 93 -0.30 11.69 -1.59
N ARG A 94 1.02 11.52 -1.41
CA ARG A 94 1.95 11.26 -2.52
C ARG A 94 1.54 10.01 -3.31
N ARG A 95 1.25 8.93 -2.59
CA ARG A 95 0.86 7.65 -3.22
C ARG A 95 -0.48 7.74 -3.96
N ARG A 96 -1.40 8.57 -3.49
CA ARG A 96 -2.72 8.78 -4.11
C ARG A 96 -2.65 9.61 -5.38
N LEU A 97 -1.68 10.52 -5.46
CA LEU A 97 -1.42 11.36 -6.64
C LEU A 97 -0.46 10.72 -7.64
N GLU A 98 0.27 9.68 -7.23
CA GLU A 98 0.98 8.82 -8.17
C GLU A 98 -0.02 8.15 -9.13
N LYS A 99 0.47 7.82 -10.33
CA LYS A 99 -0.36 7.30 -11.43
C LYS A 99 -1.16 6.08 -10.99
N SER A 100 -2.47 6.18 -11.08
CA SER A 100 -3.40 5.08 -10.79
C SER A 100 -3.84 4.38 -12.08
N SER A 101 -4.39 3.17 -11.96
CA SER A 101 -5.06 2.52 -13.09
C SER A 101 -6.22 3.35 -13.64
N GLU A 102 -6.85 4.16 -12.79
CA GLU A 102 -7.93 5.10 -13.16
C GLU A 102 -7.44 6.24 -14.06
N ASP A 103 -6.12 6.49 -14.14
CA ASP A 103 -5.56 7.46 -15.10
C ASP A 103 -5.40 6.87 -16.50
N VAL A 104 -5.39 5.53 -16.61
CA VAL A 104 -5.24 4.81 -17.88
C VAL A 104 -6.59 4.32 -18.39
N TRP A 105 -7.49 3.94 -17.48
CA TRP A 105 -8.78 3.33 -17.80
C TRP A 105 -9.91 4.16 -17.20
N ASP A 106 -10.83 4.62 -18.06
CA ASP A 106 -12.06 5.25 -17.61
C ASP A 106 -13.02 4.22 -17.03
N VAL A 107 -13.74 4.62 -15.96
CA VAL A 107 -14.79 3.79 -15.36
C VAL A 107 -15.91 3.59 -16.38
N ARG A 108 -16.30 2.33 -16.60
CA ARG A 108 -17.41 2.00 -17.49
C ARG A 108 -18.73 2.54 -16.93
N ALA A 109 -19.45 3.32 -17.73
CA ALA A 109 -20.79 3.78 -17.39
C ALA A 109 -21.85 2.67 -17.58
N GLU A 110 -21.61 1.72 -18.49
CA GLU A 110 -22.53 0.65 -18.84
C GLU A 110 -21.90 -0.73 -18.63
N PRO A 111 -22.70 -1.75 -18.24
CA PRO A 111 -22.23 -3.13 -18.17
C PRO A 111 -21.83 -3.65 -19.56
N LEU A 112 -20.85 -4.56 -19.59
CA LEU A 112 -20.45 -5.24 -20.83
C LEU A 112 -21.61 -6.11 -21.32
N LYS A 113 -21.94 -6.00 -22.62
CA LYS A 113 -22.88 -6.90 -23.28
C LYS A 113 -22.21 -8.27 -23.43
N ASP A 114 -22.97 -9.33 -23.15
CA ASP A 114 -22.58 -10.72 -23.37
C ASP A 114 -21.30 -11.17 -22.62
N PHE A 115 -21.08 -10.65 -21.40
CA PHE A 115 -19.96 -11.06 -20.53
C PHE A 115 -20.44 -11.65 -19.19
N PRO A 116 -19.90 -12.79 -18.74
CA PRO A 116 -18.92 -13.63 -19.42
C PRO A 116 -19.52 -14.32 -20.66
N PRO A 117 -18.74 -14.55 -21.73
CA PRO A 117 -19.23 -15.28 -22.89
C PRO A 117 -19.68 -16.67 -22.46
N GLU A 118 -20.74 -17.19 -23.08
CA GLU A 118 -21.19 -18.55 -22.85
C GLU A 118 -20.02 -19.51 -23.12
N ARG A 119 -19.70 -20.38 -22.15
CA ARG A 119 -18.75 -21.47 -22.41
C ARG A 119 -19.39 -22.40 -23.43
N THR A 120 -18.86 -22.42 -24.65
CA THR A 120 -19.20 -23.47 -25.62
C THR A 120 -18.78 -24.80 -25.02
N TYR A 121 -19.76 -25.65 -24.68
CA TYR A 121 -19.50 -27.03 -24.31
C TYR A 121 -18.89 -27.75 -25.52
N ILE A 122 -17.63 -28.16 -25.41
CA ILE A 122 -17.02 -29.09 -26.36
C ILE A 122 -17.38 -30.49 -25.86
N PRO A 123 -18.22 -31.27 -26.58
CA PRO A 123 -18.49 -32.65 -26.18
C PRO A 123 -17.18 -33.45 -26.21
N SER A 124 -16.78 -33.97 -25.06
CA SER A 124 -15.67 -34.91 -24.94
C SER A 124 -16.10 -36.26 -25.52
N GLY A 125 -15.98 -36.45 -26.83
CA GLY A 125 -16.46 -37.68 -27.44
C GLY A 125 -16.37 -37.79 -28.96
N THR A 126 -15.19 -37.57 -29.55
CA THR A 126 -14.82 -38.23 -30.81
C THR A 126 -13.39 -38.73 -30.69
N GLY A 127 -13.19 -39.74 -29.84
CA GLY A 127 -12.02 -40.60 -29.97
C GLY A 127 -12.19 -41.39 -31.26
N SER A 128 -11.55 -40.94 -32.34
CA SER A 128 -11.35 -41.74 -33.54
C SER A 128 -10.46 -42.92 -33.15
N THR A 129 -11.05 -44.11 -33.00
CA THR A 129 -10.33 -45.37 -33.08
C THR A 129 -9.66 -45.43 -34.45
N LEU A 130 -8.33 -45.36 -34.46
CA LEU A 130 -7.51 -45.73 -35.62
C LEU A 130 -7.52 -47.27 -35.69
N GLU A 131 -8.12 -47.82 -36.76
CA GLU A 131 -7.82 -49.17 -37.25
C GLU A 131 -6.47 -49.20 -37.96
#